data_AF-A0A7S2KCN0-F1
#
_entry.id   AF-A0A7S2KCN0-F1
#
_cell.length_a   1.000
_cell.length_b   1.000
_cell.length_c   1.000
_cell.angle_alpha   90.00
_cell.angle_beta   90.00
_cell.angle_gamma   90.00
#
_symmetry.space_group_name_H-M   'P 1'
#
loop_
_entity.id
_entity.type
_entity.pdbx_description
1 polymer ?
#
loop_
_entity_poly.entity_id
_entity_poly.type
_entity_poly.pdbx_seq_one_letter_code
_entity_poly.pdbx_strand_id
1 'polypeptide(L)'
;LREHTGKHLELADKDAEKIWPDVEAFITPNLGATERWVPYHTVLGVHELFLVQHVHHRTDWSEKQRFQAMFIFRSHCKRDLFTQAQLPIMLDKAFWKDPAAGFAPGGAMEKAILKYRKTTGQPLITSCFRIIPPRVLKDDDENLVRSITNRSISLLQVADMAWGVIKDRKKTTSEKLNIISSYVQAAQGLGETWAKMLTVCIDLAYPKEMLLESQCDVGNGAAPPLKCLA
;
A
#
# COMPACT_ATOMS: atom_id res chain seq x y z
N LEU A 1 15.78 18.16 -4.07
CA LEU A 1 15.15 17.67 -2.80
C LEU A 1 14.95 18.75 -1.72
N ARG A 2 14.89 20.04 -2.08
CA ARG A 2 14.90 21.14 -1.09
C ARG A 2 13.49 21.67 -0.76
N GLU A 3 12.54 21.56 -1.67
CA GLU A 3 11.26 22.27 -1.58
C GLU A 3 10.13 21.55 -0.81
N HIS A 4 10.34 20.31 -0.35
CA HIS A 4 9.31 19.60 0.45
C HIS A 4 9.75 19.11 1.83
N THR A 5 11.04 18.93 2.07
CA THR A 5 11.57 18.40 3.34
C THR A 5 12.34 19.44 4.15
N GLY A 6 12.70 20.57 3.54
CA GLY A 6 13.62 21.55 4.14
C GLY A 6 15.01 21.00 4.44
N LYS A 7 15.32 19.77 4.03
CA LYS A 7 16.58 19.06 4.28
C LYS A 7 17.05 18.36 3.03
N HIS A 8 18.37 18.41 2.81
CA HIS A 8 19.03 17.62 1.79
C HIS A 8 18.80 16.14 2.11
N LEU A 9 18.06 15.43 1.26
CA LEU A 9 18.04 13.97 1.31
C LEU A 9 19.28 13.49 0.53
N GLU A 10 20.12 12.70 1.19
CA GLU A 10 21.15 11.92 0.53
C GLU A 10 20.48 10.68 -0.04
N LEU A 11 20.52 10.53 -1.37
CA LEU A 11 20.08 9.31 -2.02
C LEU A 11 21.20 8.28 -1.84
N ALA A 12 20.92 7.19 -1.13
CA ALA A 12 21.92 6.14 -0.89
C ALA A 12 22.28 5.35 -2.17
N ASP A 13 21.47 5.49 -3.21
CA ASP A 13 21.62 4.81 -4.49
C ASP A 13 22.23 5.76 -5.54
N LYS A 14 23.37 5.36 -6.11
CA LYS A 14 24.14 6.17 -7.07
C LYS A 14 23.48 6.28 -8.44
N ASP A 15 22.59 5.37 -8.81
CA ASP A 15 21.84 5.45 -10.05
C ASP A 15 20.59 6.32 -9.85
N ALA A 16 20.01 6.32 -8.66
CA ALA A 16 18.99 7.30 -8.27
C ALA A 16 19.54 8.74 -8.25
N GLU A 17 20.78 8.95 -7.79
CA GLU A 17 21.45 10.27 -7.85
C GLU A 17 21.59 10.81 -9.28
N LYS A 18 21.88 9.94 -10.25
CA LYS A 18 22.11 10.35 -11.64
C LYS A 18 20.86 10.84 -12.35
N ILE A 19 19.71 10.22 -12.07
CA ILE A 19 18.43 10.57 -12.70
C ILE A 19 17.69 11.67 -11.94
N TRP A 20 18.13 11.99 -10.71
CA TRP A 20 17.46 12.93 -9.83
C TRP A 20 17.30 14.35 -10.40
N PRO A 21 18.28 14.95 -11.12
CA PRO A 21 18.10 16.28 -11.69
C PRO A 21 16.95 16.37 -12.71
N ASP A 22 16.77 15.31 -13.50
CA ASP A 22 15.68 15.23 -14.49
C ASP A 22 14.33 15.02 -13.80
N VAL A 23 14.32 14.23 -12.72
CA VAL A 23 13.16 14.06 -11.82
C VAL A 23 12.79 15.38 -11.16
N GLU A 24 13.78 16.16 -10.70
CA GLU A 24 13.59 17.46 -10.04
C GLU A 24 13.03 18.51 -11.02
N ALA A 25 13.59 18.60 -12.22
CA ALA A 25 13.08 19.50 -13.26
C ALA A 25 11.64 19.16 -13.68
N PHE A 26 11.26 17.88 -13.62
CA PHE A 26 9.92 17.39 -13.95
C PHE A 26 8.89 17.59 -12.82
N ILE A 27 9.29 17.58 -11.53
CA ILE A 27 8.39 17.87 -10.38
C ILE A 27 8.01 19.31 -10.25
N THR A 28 8.98 20.22 -10.36
CA THR A 28 8.88 21.61 -9.87
C THR A 28 7.61 22.33 -10.34
N PRO A 29 7.10 22.14 -11.57
CA PRO A 29 5.85 22.78 -12.02
C PRO A 29 4.56 22.23 -11.38
N ASN A 30 4.60 21.04 -10.75
CA ASN A 30 3.42 20.28 -10.32
C ASN A 30 3.23 20.23 -8.79
N LEU A 31 4.05 20.95 -8.02
CA LEU A 31 4.08 20.90 -6.54
C LEU A 31 2.96 21.72 -5.83
N GLY A 32 1.86 22.00 -6.53
CA GLY A 32 0.70 22.72 -5.98
C GLY A 32 -0.19 21.88 -5.06
N ALA A 33 -0.99 22.55 -4.21
CA ALA A 33 -1.83 21.97 -3.15
C ALA A 33 -2.96 21.00 -3.61
N THR A 34 -3.10 20.77 -4.91
CA THR A 34 -4.04 19.81 -5.48
C THR A 34 -3.28 18.54 -5.85
N GLU A 35 -3.54 17.47 -5.09
CA GLU A 35 -2.99 16.12 -5.28
C GLU A 35 -2.74 15.77 -6.75
N ARG A 36 -1.46 15.73 -7.13
CA ARG A 36 -0.88 14.77 -8.09
C ARG A 36 0.60 15.09 -8.24
N TRP A 37 1.46 14.17 -7.80
CA TRP A 37 2.62 13.89 -8.64
C TRP A 37 3.22 12.51 -8.45
N VAL A 38 3.76 12.03 -9.57
CA VAL A 38 4.31 10.71 -9.87
C VAL A 38 5.59 10.94 -10.70
N PRO A 39 6.67 10.19 -10.47
CA PRO A 39 7.55 9.84 -11.56
C PRO A 39 7.36 8.35 -11.85
N TYR A 40 6.80 8.04 -13.02
CA TYR A 40 6.98 6.79 -13.78
C TYR A 40 5.84 5.80 -13.98
N HIS A 41 4.68 5.99 -13.39
CA HIS A 41 3.41 5.46 -13.93
C HIS A 41 2.33 6.21 -13.20
N THR A 42 1.24 6.68 -13.83
CA THR A 42 0.16 7.49 -13.20
C THR A 42 -0.45 6.95 -11.89
N VAL A 43 0.01 5.80 -11.40
CA VAL A 43 -0.38 5.06 -10.20
C VAL A 43 0.71 5.07 -9.08
N LEU A 44 1.92 5.61 -9.27
CA LEU A 44 2.96 5.75 -8.24
C LEU A 44 2.91 7.12 -7.53
N GLY A 45 2.01 7.29 -6.58
CA GLY A 45 1.80 8.53 -5.84
C GLY A 45 2.38 8.53 -4.42
N VAL A 46 1.87 9.46 -3.59
CA VAL A 46 2.32 9.66 -2.19
C VAL A 46 2.10 8.44 -1.29
N HIS A 47 1.21 7.52 -1.66
CA HIS A 47 0.91 6.31 -0.93
C HIS A 47 1.99 5.24 -1.16
N GLU A 48 2.43 5.10 -2.40
CA GLU A 48 3.50 4.21 -2.83
C GLU A 48 4.83 4.63 -2.24
N LEU A 49 5.15 5.93 -2.31
CA LEU A 49 6.35 6.49 -1.67
C LEU A 49 6.37 6.20 -0.17
N PHE A 50 5.22 6.36 0.50
CA PHE A 50 5.10 6.04 1.92
C PHE A 50 5.40 4.57 2.20
N LEU A 51 4.84 3.65 1.41
CA LEU A 51 5.10 2.22 1.55
C LEU A 51 6.59 1.88 1.37
N VAL A 52 7.26 2.46 0.38
CA VAL A 52 8.70 2.25 0.16
C VAL A 52 9.49 2.72 1.39
N GLN A 53 9.26 3.95 1.83
CA GLN A 53 10.01 4.57 2.92
C GLN A 53 9.74 3.95 4.30
N HIS A 54 8.51 3.51 4.58
CA HIS A 54 8.08 3.16 5.93
C HIS A 54 7.77 1.68 6.12
N VAL A 55 7.60 0.92 5.05
CA VAL A 55 7.26 -0.52 5.10
C VAL A 55 8.32 -1.37 4.41
N HIS A 56 8.68 -1.06 3.16
CA HIS A 56 9.50 -1.94 2.33
C HIS A 56 10.92 -2.15 2.88
N HIS A 57 11.59 -1.08 3.34
CA HIS A 57 12.96 -1.17 3.85
C HIS A 57 13.07 -1.51 5.34
N ARG A 58 11.95 -1.88 6.00
CA ARG A 58 11.97 -2.25 7.42
C ARG A 58 12.75 -3.54 7.66
N THR A 59 13.68 -3.51 8.59
CA THR A 59 14.52 -4.67 8.95
C THR A 59 13.98 -5.49 10.12
N ASP A 60 13.08 -4.91 10.92
CA ASP A 60 12.45 -5.55 12.08
C ASP A 60 11.28 -6.48 11.73
N TRP A 61 10.82 -6.43 10.48
CA TRP A 61 9.80 -7.32 9.92
C TRP A 61 10.42 -8.34 8.96
N SER A 62 9.79 -9.50 8.84
CA SER A 62 10.07 -10.45 7.76
C SER A 62 9.51 -9.94 6.43
N GLU A 63 10.00 -10.50 5.33
CA GLU A 63 9.53 -10.18 3.97
C GLU A 63 8.01 -10.35 3.84
N LYS A 64 7.46 -11.44 4.41
CA LYS A 64 6.02 -11.69 4.42
C LYS A 64 5.24 -10.67 5.25
N GLN A 65 5.76 -10.27 6.41
CA GLN A 65 5.12 -9.26 7.26
C GLN A 65 5.09 -7.90 6.58
N ARG A 66 6.19 -7.49 5.91
CA ARG A 66 6.20 -6.29 5.07
C ARG A 66 5.16 -6.39 3.96
N PHE A 67 5.05 -7.55 3.30
CA PHE A 67 4.05 -7.77 2.27
C PHE A 67 2.61 -7.59 2.78
N GLN A 68 2.27 -8.23 3.89
CA GLN A 68 0.96 -8.08 4.54
C GLN A 68 0.69 -6.64 5.00
N ALA A 69 1.70 -5.93 5.51
CA ALA A 69 1.58 -4.54 5.94
C ALA A 69 1.19 -3.60 4.78
N MET A 70 1.68 -3.85 3.56
CA MET A 70 1.26 -3.07 2.39
C MET A 70 -0.24 -3.24 2.12
N PHE A 71 -0.76 -4.46 2.23
CA PHE A 71 -2.18 -4.75 2.03
C PHE A 71 -3.05 -4.13 3.13
N ILE A 72 -2.58 -4.16 4.38
CA ILE A 72 -3.23 -3.44 5.49
C ILE A 72 -3.33 -1.95 5.18
N PHE A 73 -2.22 -1.31 4.80
CA PHE A 73 -2.22 0.12 4.45
C PHE A 73 -3.20 0.42 3.31
N ARG A 74 -3.24 -0.45 2.29
CA ARG A 74 -4.16 -0.29 1.14
C ARG A 74 -5.62 -0.37 1.50
N SER A 75 -5.99 -0.93 2.65
CA SER A 75 -7.38 -0.94 3.07
C SER A 75 -7.94 0.46 3.31
N HIS A 76 -7.09 1.49 3.47
CA HIS A 76 -7.53 2.86 3.76
C HIS A 76 -6.66 3.98 3.16
N CYS A 77 -5.40 3.71 2.80
CA CYS A 77 -4.41 4.64 2.23
C CYS A 77 -4.13 5.90 3.07
N LYS A 78 -4.35 5.87 4.40
CA LYS A 78 -4.10 7.01 5.31
C LYS A 78 -2.81 6.83 6.10
N ARG A 79 -1.78 7.62 5.76
CA ARG A 79 -0.42 7.54 6.33
C ARG A 79 -0.41 7.80 7.84
N ASP A 80 -1.13 8.81 8.27
CA ASP A 80 -1.31 9.17 9.68
C ASP A 80 -2.04 8.08 10.47
N LEU A 81 -3.14 7.55 9.93
CA LEU A 81 -3.84 6.42 10.56
C LEU A 81 -2.92 5.20 10.69
N PHE A 82 -2.18 4.86 9.63
CA PHE A 82 -1.25 3.73 9.63
C PHE A 82 -0.15 3.92 10.67
N THR A 83 0.51 5.09 10.68
CA THR A 83 1.64 5.35 11.57
C THR A 83 1.24 5.52 13.04
N GLN A 84 0.10 6.14 13.32
CA GLN A 84 -0.28 6.49 14.69
C GLN A 84 -1.16 5.44 15.38
N ALA A 85 -2.03 4.75 14.63
CA ALA A 85 -2.96 3.78 15.21
C ALA A 85 -2.53 2.33 14.97
N GLN A 86 -2.11 1.99 13.75
CA GLN A 86 -1.89 0.60 13.39
C GLN A 86 -0.44 0.14 13.62
N LEU A 87 0.54 0.95 13.21
CA LEU A 87 1.96 0.62 13.28
C LEU A 87 2.39 0.27 14.71
N PRO A 88 2.00 0.99 15.78
CA PRO A 88 2.36 0.60 17.14
C PRO A 88 1.94 -0.81 17.53
N ILE A 89 0.80 -1.30 17.01
CA ILE A 89 0.33 -2.67 17.22
C ILE A 89 1.15 -3.65 16.36
N MET A 90 1.43 -3.29 15.10
CA MET A 90 2.22 -4.11 14.18
C MET A 90 3.70 -4.22 14.56
N LEU A 91 4.21 -3.38 15.46
CA LEU A 91 5.57 -3.53 16.03
C LEU A 91 5.65 -4.68 17.04
N ASP A 92 4.52 -5.10 17.61
CA ASP A 92 4.48 -6.26 18.50
C ASP A 92 4.56 -7.57 17.68
N LYS A 93 5.54 -8.42 17.99
CA LYS A 93 5.68 -9.74 17.35
C LYS A 93 4.47 -10.64 17.59
N ALA A 94 3.72 -10.44 18.67
CA ALA A 94 2.51 -11.19 18.96
C ALA A 94 1.40 -10.94 17.94
N PHE A 95 1.30 -9.71 17.41
CA PHE A 95 0.32 -9.36 16.38
C PHE A 95 0.48 -10.25 15.14
N TRP A 96 1.72 -10.50 14.72
CA TRP A 96 2.01 -11.28 13.52
C TRP A 96 1.76 -12.79 13.63
N LYS A 97 1.39 -13.29 14.82
CA LYS A 97 0.95 -14.70 14.98
C LYS A 97 -0.42 -14.93 14.36
N ASP A 98 -1.31 -13.95 14.48
CA ASP A 98 -2.64 -13.95 13.88
C ASP A 98 -3.08 -12.50 13.61
N PRO A 99 -2.64 -11.91 12.47
CA PRO A 99 -3.01 -10.55 12.11
C PRO A 99 -4.52 -10.36 11.99
N ALA A 100 -5.25 -11.36 11.50
CA ALA A 100 -6.69 -11.29 11.29
C ALA A 100 -7.45 -11.15 12.61
N ALA A 101 -7.04 -11.85 13.67
CA ALA A 101 -7.59 -11.65 15.01
C ALA A 101 -7.39 -10.22 15.54
N GLY A 102 -6.29 -9.56 15.18
CA GLY A 102 -6.06 -8.15 15.52
C GLY A 102 -7.12 -7.21 14.93
N PHE A 103 -7.63 -7.52 13.74
CA PHE A 103 -8.68 -6.78 13.03
C PHE A 103 -10.10 -7.30 13.31
N ALA A 104 -10.27 -8.41 14.02
CA ALA A 104 -11.59 -8.93 14.34
C ALA A 104 -12.43 -7.94 15.17
N PRO A 105 -13.77 -8.07 15.19
CA PRO A 105 -14.64 -7.29 16.08
C PRO A 105 -14.15 -7.28 17.53
N GLY A 106 -13.93 -6.10 18.11
CA GLY A 106 -13.38 -5.88 19.44
C GLY A 106 -11.86 -6.07 19.55
N GLY A 107 -11.18 -6.35 18.45
CA GLY A 107 -9.74 -6.58 18.36
C GLY A 107 -8.91 -5.33 18.68
N ALA A 108 -7.62 -5.54 18.91
CA ALA A 108 -6.70 -4.47 19.25
C ALA A 108 -6.64 -3.37 18.17
N MET A 109 -6.67 -3.77 16.89
CA MET A 109 -6.62 -2.83 15.79
C MET A 109 -7.90 -2.02 15.65
N GLU A 110 -9.07 -2.66 15.80
CA GLU A 110 -10.36 -1.96 15.77
C GLU A 110 -10.42 -0.87 16.86
N LYS A 111 -10.03 -1.23 18.08
CA LYS A 111 -9.98 -0.30 19.23
C LYS A 111 -9.02 0.86 18.99
N ALA A 112 -7.84 0.60 18.41
CA ALA A 112 -6.86 1.65 18.15
C ALA A 112 -7.31 2.63 17.07
N ILE A 113 -7.87 2.14 15.96
CA ILE A 113 -8.41 2.99 14.89
C ILE A 113 -9.58 3.82 15.43
N LEU A 114 -10.48 3.23 16.22
CA LEU A 114 -11.60 3.94 16.85
C LEU A 114 -11.12 5.02 17.83
N LYS A 115 -10.12 4.71 18.65
CA LYS A 115 -9.51 5.69 19.55
C LYS A 115 -8.90 6.86 18.76
N TYR A 116 -8.11 6.55 17.72
CA TYR A 116 -7.55 7.58 16.84
C TYR A 116 -8.64 8.47 16.23
N ARG A 117 -9.73 7.88 15.72
CA ARG A 117 -10.87 8.63 15.17
C ARG A 117 -11.50 9.56 16.20
N LYS A 118 -11.84 9.02 17.37
CA LYS A 118 -12.50 9.77 18.46
C LYS A 118 -11.61 10.89 19.02
N THR A 119 -10.30 10.69 19.07
CA THR A 119 -9.35 11.69 19.59
C THR A 119 -9.01 12.79 18.59
N THR A 120 -8.86 12.45 17.31
CA THR A 120 -8.32 13.41 16.31
C THR A 120 -9.38 14.03 15.40
N GLY A 121 -10.53 13.36 15.21
CA GLY A 121 -11.53 13.74 14.21
C GLY A 121 -11.06 13.62 12.76
N GLN A 122 -9.85 13.10 12.51
CA GLN A 122 -9.27 13.01 11.17
C GLN A 122 -9.97 11.95 10.30
N PRO A 123 -10.09 12.15 8.98
CA PRO A 123 -10.70 11.18 8.08
C PRO A 123 -9.93 9.85 8.05
N LEU A 124 -10.63 8.73 8.17
CA LEU A 124 -10.01 7.39 8.21
C LEU A 124 -9.66 6.80 6.85
N ILE A 125 -10.20 7.37 5.77
CA ILE A 125 -9.98 6.92 4.40
C ILE A 125 -9.68 8.09 3.47
N THR A 126 -8.94 7.85 2.39
CA THR A 126 -8.71 8.85 1.34
C THR A 126 -9.93 9.01 0.44
N SER A 127 -9.93 10.05 -0.40
CA SER A 127 -10.95 10.29 -1.43
C SER A 127 -11.11 9.09 -2.38
N CYS A 128 -10.04 8.31 -2.58
CA CYS A 128 -10.00 7.09 -3.40
C CYS A 128 -10.97 5.99 -2.92
N PHE A 129 -11.42 6.05 -1.66
CA PHE A 129 -12.31 5.04 -1.07
C PHE A 129 -13.65 5.62 -0.60
N ARG A 130 -14.13 6.72 -1.20
CA ARG A 130 -15.46 7.33 -0.95
C ARG A 130 -16.65 6.43 -1.31
N ILE A 131 -16.47 5.11 -1.29
CA ILE A 131 -17.55 4.14 -1.32
C ILE A 131 -18.23 4.18 0.05
N ILE A 132 -19.56 4.30 0.06
CA ILE A 132 -20.35 4.20 1.29
C ILE A 132 -20.04 2.83 1.91
N PRO A 133 -19.51 2.77 3.15
CA PRO A 133 -19.21 1.50 3.78
C PRO A 133 -20.49 0.66 3.90
N PRO A 134 -20.42 -0.68 3.75
CA PRO A 134 -21.54 -1.54 4.09
C PRO A 134 -22.05 -1.19 5.50
N ARG A 135 -23.35 -0.99 5.64
CA ARG A 135 -24.00 -0.67 6.92
C ARG A 135 -24.15 -1.94 7.75
N VAL A 136 -23.04 -2.37 8.35
CA VAL A 136 -23.01 -3.51 9.28
C VAL A 136 -23.43 -3.05 10.68
N LEU A 137 -23.14 -1.79 11.00
CA LEU A 137 -23.58 -1.09 12.21
C LEU A 137 -24.34 0.19 11.84
N LYS A 138 -24.76 0.95 12.86
CA LYS A 138 -25.32 2.30 12.69
C LYS A 138 -24.32 3.18 11.93
N ASP A 139 -24.80 4.08 11.08
CA ASP A 139 -23.95 4.94 10.24
C ASP A 139 -23.19 5.98 11.10
N ASP A 140 -22.08 5.54 11.71
CA ASP A 140 -21.23 6.30 12.62
C ASP A 140 -19.75 5.90 12.49
N ASP A 141 -18.90 6.46 13.37
CA ASP A 141 -17.47 6.17 13.41
C ASP A 141 -17.17 4.68 13.64
N GLU A 142 -18.03 3.95 14.37
CA GLU A 142 -17.84 2.53 14.63
C GLU A 142 -18.10 1.71 13.38
N ASN A 143 -19.11 2.06 12.57
CA ASN A 143 -19.32 1.43 11.26
C ASN A 143 -18.18 1.72 10.28
N LEU A 144 -17.64 2.95 10.28
CA LEU A 144 -16.49 3.30 9.44
C LEU A 144 -15.26 2.46 9.81
N VAL A 145 -14.97 2.33 11.11
CA VAL A 145 -13.87 1.52 11.61
C VAL A 145 -14.11 0.03 11.32
N ARG A 146 -15.34 -0.48 11.50
CA ARG A 146 -15.71 -1.86 11.16
C ARG A 146 -15.51 -2.16 9.69
N SER A 147 -15.81 -1.20 8.81
CA SER A 147 -15.59 -1.36 7.37
C SER A 147 -14.10 -1.49 7.02
N ILE A 148 -13.23 -0.67 7.62
CA ILE A 148 -11.77 -0.73 7.40
C ILE A 148 -11.20 -2.05 7.92
N THR A 149 -11.63 -2.49 9.09
CA THR A 149 -11.13 -3.73 9.71
C THR A 149 -11.58 -4.96 8.92
N ASN A 150 -12.85 -5.07 8.53
CA ASN A 150 -13.34 -6.14 7.66
C ASN A 150 -12.57 -6.18 6.33
N ARG A 151 -12.36 -5.03 5.70
CA ARG A 151 -11.57 -4.94 4.46
C ARG A 151 -10.13 -5.37 4.67
N SER A 152 -9.52 -5.01 5.80
CA SER A 152 -8.15 -5.42 6.14
C SER A 152 -8.04 -6.93 6.30
N ILE A 153 -9.03 -7.60 6.90
CA ILE A 153 -9.10 -9.07 6.99
C ILE A 153 -9.16 -9.69 5.59
N SER A 154 -10.05 -9.22 4.72
CA SER A 154 -10.14 -9.72 3.34
C SER A 154 -8.82 -9.53 2.59
N LEU A 155 -8.19 -8.36 2.71
CA LEU A 155 -6.91 -8.07 2.07
C LEU A 155 -5.76 -8.89 2.64
N LEU A 156 -5.77 -9.21 3.94
CA LEU A 156 -4.79 -10.12 4.55
C LEU A 156 -4.89 -11.54 4.01
N GLN A 157 -6.12 -12.05 3.83
CA GLN A 157 -6.35 -13.35 3.18
C GLN A 157 -5.82 -13.36 1.75
N VAL A 158 -6.11 -12.30 0.98
CA VAL A 158 -5.56 -12.14 -0.37
C VAL A 158 -4.04 -12.08 -0.33
N ALA A 159 -3.44 -11.34 0.61
CA ALA A 159 -2.00 -11.25 0.76
C ALA A 159 -1.37 -12.62 1.05
N ASP A 160 -1.97 -13.44 1.91
CA ASP A 160 -1.46 -14.78 2.20
C ASP A 160 -1.49 -15.70 0.97
N MET A 161 -2.55 -15.64 0.16
CA MET A 161 -2.64 -16.40 -1.08
C MET A 161 -1.67 -15.88 -2.14
N ALA A 162 -1.62 -14.56 -2.36
CA ALA A 162 -0.73 -13.92 -3.31
C ALA A 162 0.74 -14.13 -2.97
N TRP A 163 1.09 -14.19 -1.68
CA TRP A 163 2.44 -14.47 -1.22
C TRP A 163 2.99 -15.78 -1.80
N GLY A 164 2.20 -16.86 -1.72
CA GLY A 164 2.59 -18.16 -2.26
C GLY A 164 2.84 -18.12 -3.77
N VAL A 165 2.01 -17.36 -4.50
CA VAL A 165 2.12 -17.20 -5.95
C VAL A 165 3.36 -16.40 -6.35
N ILE A 166 3.62 -15.28 -5.66
CA ILE A 166 4.79 -14.44 -5.95
C ILE A 166 6.10 -15.21 -5.73
N LYS A 167 6.19 -16.01 -4.68
CA LYS A 167 7.40 -16.79 -4.38
C LYS A 167 7.57 -18.03 -5.26
N ASP A 168 6.57 -18.39 -6.06
CA ASP A 168 6.65 -19.54 -6.97
C ASP A 168 7.43 -19.21 -8.24
N ARG A 169 8.68 -19.67 -8.31
CA ARG A 169 9.57 -19.46 -9.47
C ARG A 169 9.20 -20.27 -10.71
N LYS A 170 8.27 -21.23 -10.60
CA LYS A 170 7.82 -22.04 -11.74
C LYS A 170 6.76 -21.32 -12.59
N LYS A 171 6.13 -20.29 -12.03
CA LYS A 171 5.10 -19.50 -12.71
C LYS A 171 5.74 -18.33 -13.44
N THR A 172 5.27 -18.10 -14.65
CA THR A 172 5.56 -16.88 -15.41
C THR A 172 4.89 -15.66 -14.76
N THR A 173 5.40 -14.46 -15.04
CA THR A 173 4.80 -13.19 -14.61
C THR A 173 3.31 -13.11 -14.93
N SER A 174 2.91 -13.49 -16.16
CA SER A 174 1.51 -13.46 -16.60
C SER A 174 0.62 -14.43 -15.81
N GLU A 175 1.10 -15.65 -15.54
CA GLU A 175 0.38 -16.62 -14.70
C GLU A 175 0.22 -16.11 -13.27
N LYS A 176 1.29 -15.59 -12.67
CA LYS A 176 1.24 -15.03 -11.31
C LYS A 176 0.18 -13.95 -11.21
N LEU A 177 0.19 -13.04 -12.17
CA LEU A 177 -0.75 -11.94 -12.20
C LEU A 177 -2.19 -12.41 -12.38
N ASN A 178 -2.47 -13.31 -13.32
CA ASN A 178 -3.82 -13.82 -13.54
C ASN A 178 -4.38 -14.47 -12.27
N ILE A 179 -3.55 -15.24 -11.58
CA ILE A 179 -3.93 -15.90 -10.32
C ILE A 179 -4.20 -14.85 -9.23
N ILE A 180 -3.28 -13.90 -9.02
CA ILE A 180 -3.42 -12.86 -8.00
C ILE A 180 -4.64 -11.99 -8.28
N SER A 181 -4.84 -11.56 -9.52
CA SER A 181 -6.02 -10.80 -9.95
C SER A 181 -7.31 -11.57 -9.67
N SER A 182 -7.33 -12.88 -9.95
CA SER A 182 -8.47 -13.74 -9.64
C SER A 182 -8.73 -13.81 -8.13
N TYR A 183 -7.69 -13.91 -7.29
CA TYR A 183 -7.85 -13.88 -5.83
C TYR A 183 -8.41 -12.56 -5.32
N VAL A 184 -7.95 -11.43 -5.87
CA VAL A 184 -8.48 -10.12 -5.50
C VAL A 184 -9.95 -10.01 -5.90
N GLN A 185 -10.31 -10.39 -7.12
CA GLN A 185 -11.68 -10.26 -7.62
C GLN A 185 -12.67 -11.24 -6.96
N ALA A 186 -12.19 -12.39 -6.50
CA ALA A 186 -13.00 -13.35 -5.74
C ALA A 186 -13.27 -12.87 -4.29
N ALA A 187 -12.45 -11.96 -3.77
CA ALA A 187 -12.63 -11.43 -2.42
C ALA A 187 -13.78 -10.41 -2.36
N GLN A 188 -14.66 -10.59 -1.37
CA GLN A 188 -15.85 -9.77 -1.24
C GLN A 188 -15.51 -8.27 -1.09
N GLY A 189 -16.09 -7.45 -1.96
CA GLY A 189 -15.92 -5.99 -1.95
C GLY A 189 -14.61 -5.50 -2.60
N LEU A 190 -13.82 -6.39 -3.20
CA LEU A 190 -12.64 -6.06 -3.98
C LEU A 190 -12.92 -6.34 -5.47
N GLY A 191 -12.82 -5.31 -6.31
CA GLY A 191 -13.06 -5.40 -7.76
C GLY A 191 -11.79 -5.22 -8.58
N GLU A 192 -11.95 -5.06 -9.90
CA GLU A 192 -10.83 -4.90 -10.85
C GLU A 192 -9.87 -3.73 -10.48
N THR A 193 -10.41 -2.62 -9.96
CA THR A 193 -9.61 -1.49 -9.49
C THR A 193 -8.66 -1.88 -8.36
N TRP A 194 -9.10 -2.75 -7.45
CA TRP A 194 -8.25 -3.26 -6.38
C TRP A 194 -7.14 -4.15 -6.92
N ALA A 195 -7.44 -4.99 -7.90
CA ALA A 195 -6.43 -5.84 -8.54
C ALA A 195 -5.31 -4.97 -9.13
N LYS A 196 -5.66 -3.92 -9.89
CA LYS A 196 -4.70 -2.96 -10.46
C LYS A 196 -3.86 -2.26 -9.38
N MET A 197 -4.51 -1.74 -8.32
CA MET A 197 -3.80 -1.05 -7.23
C MET A 197 -2.84 -1.98 -6.47
N LEU A 198 -3.24 -3.23 -6.23
CA LEU A 198 -2.42 -4.20 -5.51
C LEU A 198 -1.24 -4.67 -6.37
N THR A 199 -1.43 -4.87 -7.68
CA THR A 199 -0.33 -5.18 -8.60
C THR A 199 0.79 -4.15 -8.50
N VAL A 200 0.44 -2.85 -8.43
CA VAL A 200 1.44 -1.79 -8.24
C VAL A 200 2.21 -1.94 -6.92
N CYS A 201 1.54 -2.29 -5.82
CA CYS A 201 2.21 -2.52 -4.54
C CYS A 201 3.15 -3.71 -4.58
N ILE A 202 2.71 -4.77 -5.25
CA ILE A 202 3.47 -6.01 -5.36
C ILE A 202 4.72 -5.76 -6.19
N ASP A 203 4.61 -5.07 -7.31
CA ASP A 203 5.76 -4.71 -8.15
C ASP A 203 6.70 -3.73 -7.44
N LEU A 204 6.20 -2.82 -6.61
CA LEU A 204 7.07 -2.00 -5.77
C LEU A 204 7.89 -2.83 -4.78
N ALA A 205 7.32 -3.90 -4.24
CA ALA A 205 8.03 -4.80 -3.35
C ALA A 205 8.91 -5.82 -4.10
N TYR A 206 8.55 -6.15 -5.33
CA TYR A 206 9.17 -7.17 -6.17
C TYR A 206 9.33 -6.68 -7.62
N PRO A 207 10.18 -5.67 -7.86
CA PRO A 207 10.30 -5.06 -9.19
C PRO A 207 10.76 -6.04 -10.28
N LYS A 208 11.43 -7.12 -9.89
CA LYS A 208 11.87 -8.20 -10.78
C LYS A 208 10.72 -9.06 -11.33
N GLU A 209 9.54 -9.01 -10.71
CA GLU A 209 8.37 -9.74 -11.19
C GLU A 209 7.74 -9.07 -12.41
N MET A 210 7.92 -7.75 -12.59
CA MET A 210 7.48 -6.98 -13.77
C MET A 210 5.99 -7.18 -14.11
N LEU A 211 5.14 -7.33 -13.10
CA LEU A 211 3.70 -7.61 -13.27
C LEU A 211 2.99 -6.48 -14.03
N LEU A 212 3.38 -5.23 -13.80
CA LEU A 212 2.84 -4.04 -14.47
C LEU A 212 3.25 -3.96 -15.95
N GLU A 213 4.49 -4.33 -16.25
CA GLU A 213 5.02 -4.34 -17.63
C GLU A 213 4.23 -5.33 -18.51
N SER A 214 3.77 -6.43 -17.91
CA SER A 214 2.99 -7.47 -18.61
C SER A 214 1.54 -7.09 -18.97
N GLN A 215 1.02 -5.95 -18.50
CA GLN A 215 -0.42 -5.60 -18.58
C GLN A 215 -0.74 -4.30 -19.30
N CYS A 216 0.25 -3.46 -19.58
CA CYS A 216 -0.02 -2.10 -20.02
C CYS A 216 0.99 -1.63 -21.06
N ASP A 217 0.52 -1.04 -22.16
CA ASP A 217 1.37 -0.26 -23.08
C ASP A 217 2.07 0.91 -22.33
N VAL A 218 1.50 1.35 -21.21
CA VAL A 218 2.06 2.33 -20.26
C VAL A 218 3.05 1.68 -19.26
N GLY A 219 3.07 0.36 -19.15
CA GLY A 219 3.97 -0.43 -18.29
C GLY A 219 5.44 -0.35 -18.72
N ASN A 220 5.69 -0.11 -20.02
CA ASN A 220 7.02 0.24 -20.52
C ASN A 220 7.59 1.52 -19.88
N GLY A 221 6.72 2.47 -19.49
CA GLY A 221 7.12 3.69 -18.77
C GLY A 221 7.48 3.45 -17.30
N ALA A 222 6.94 2.37 -16.71
CA ALA A 222 7.14 1.97 -15.32
C ALA A 222 8.36 1.06 -15.11
N ALA A 223 9.03 0.60 -16.17
CA ALA A 223 10.17 -0.32 -16.08
C ALA A 223 11.50 0.37 -15.71
N PRO A 224 11.91 1.51 -16.32
CA PRO A 224 13.13 2.24 -15.93
C PRO A 224 13.31 2.56 -14.42
N PRO A 225 12.27 2.90 -13.65
CA PRO A 225 12.37 3.32 -12.24
C PRO A 225 12.02 2.26 -11.23
N LEU A 226 11.21 1.25 -11.58
CA LEU A 226 11.17 0.00 -10.81
C LEU A 226 12.57 -0.64 -10.81
N LYS A 227 13.35 -0.51 -11.90
CA LYS A 227 14.77 -0.89 -11.94
C LYS A 227 15.66 -0.04 -11.03
N CYS A 228 15.28 1.20 -10.72
CA CYS A 228 15.99 2.07 -9.78
C CYS A 228 15.64 1.80 -8.31
N LEU A 229 14.67 0.92 -8.03
CA LEU A 229 14.28 0.50 -6.68
C LEU A 229 14.79 -0.91 -6.33
N ALA A 230 15.43 -1.61 -7.29
CA ALA A 230 15.87 -3.01 -7.19
C ALA A 230 17.36 -3.12 -6.84
#